data_AF-A0A0G0EYM7-F1
#
_entry.id   AF-A0A0G0EYM7-F1
#
_cell.length_a   1.000
_cell.length_b   1.000
_cell.length_c   1.000
_cell.angle_alpha   90.00
_cell.angle_beta   90.00
_cell.angle_gamma   90.00
#
_symmetry.space_group_name_H-M   'P 1'
#
loop_
_entity.id
_entity.type
_entity.pdbx_description
1 polymer ?
#
loop_
_entity_poly.entity_id
_entity_poly.type
_entity_poly.pdbx_seq_one_letter_code
_entity_poly.pdbx_strand_id
1 'polypeptide(L)'
;MNVGKIIKAIFYLMVAMLVLKGVHVAYNKYFPNESDASYSTTVSNQFKLDFKEISVPKIDEKSNKCDLIAYDFKNMLELIESCEKVKYLEYLRFSRPKEASNINSETLQSLVKAMHSEKSKLKKHIADIKSCSKDSIPSKRLKSLKYYLRVIEINLQDLKGLVASKSGD
;
A
#
# COMPACT_ATOMS: atom_id res chain seq x y z
N MET A 1 -24.42 -1.76 -59.02
CA MET A 1 -24.00 -1.51 -57.62
C MET A 1 -22.52 -1.83 -57.48
N ASN A 2 -21.70 -0.88 -57.04
CA ASN A 2 -20.24 -1.07 -56.97
C ASN A 2 -19.86 -1.88 -55.73
N VAL A 3 -19.45 -3.13 -55.94
CA VAL A 3 -19.01 -4.10 -54.92
C VAL A 3 -17.95 -3.51 -53.97
N GLY A 4 -17.04 -2.67 -54.49
CA GLY A 4 -16.03 -1.99 -53.67
C GLY A 4 -16.57 -0.97 -52.66
N LYS A 5 -17.75 -0.39 -52.89
CA LYS A 5 -18.40 0.50 -51.90
C LYS A 5 -19.05 -0.31 -50.76
N ILE A 6 -19.57 -1.49 -51.07
CA ILE A 6 -20.18 -2.41 -50.10
C ILE A 6 -19.12 -2.95 -49.14
N ILE A 7 -17.95 -3.37 -49.65
CA ILE A 7 -16.85 -3.89 -48.83
C ILE A 7 -16.33 -2.81 -47.86
N LYS A 8 -16.17 -1.57 -48.34
CA LYS A 8 -15.76 -0.45 -47.48
C LYS A 8 -16.79 -0.16 -46.39
N ALA A 9 -18.09 -0.18 -46.73
CA ALA A 9 -19.15 0.03 -45.74
C ALA A 9 -19.12 -1.06 -44.65
N ILE A 10 -18.95 -2.33 -45.04
CA ILE A 10 -18.83 -3.45 -44.09
C ILE A 10 -17.61 -3.26 -43.19
N PHE A 11 -16.46 -2.88 -43.74
CA PHE A 11 -15.25 -2.64 -42.96
C PHE A 11 -15.44 -1.52 -41.92
N TYR A 12 -16.01 -0.38 -42.31
CA TYR A 12 -16.31 0.71 -41.37
C TYR A 12 -17.30 0.28 -40.29
N LEU A 13 -18.28 -0.57 -40.62
CA LEU A 13 -19.25 -1.09 -39.67
C LEU A 13 -18.59 -2.03 -38.65
N MET A 14 -17.66 -2.89 -39.09
CA MET A 14 -16.87 -3.73 -38.18
C MET A 14 -15.99 -2.91 -37.24
N VAL A 15 -15.30 -1.89 -37.76
CA VAL A 15 -14.44 -1.01 -36.95
C VAL A 15 -15.30 -0.24 -35.93
N ALA A 16 -16.44 0.30 -36.34
CA ALA A 16 -17.36 0.99 -35.44
C ALA A 16 -17.85 0.07 -34.31
N MET A 17 -18.25 -1.17 -34.62
CA MET A 17 -18.66 -2.15 -33.61
C MET A 17 -17.54 -2.51 -32.63
N LEU A 18 -16.30 -2.58 -33.11
CA LEU A 18 -15.14 -2.90 -32.28
C LEU A 18 -14.79 -1.75 -31.32
N VAL A 19 -14.88 -0.50 -31.80
CA VAL A 19 -14.72 0.71 -30.97
C VAL A 19 -15.85 0.81 -29.95
N LEU A 20 -17.10 0.59 -30.34
CA LEU A 20 -18.26 0.59 -29.44
C LEU A 20 -18.13 -0.47 -28.33
N LYS A 21 -17.68 -1.68 -28.66
CA LYS A 21 -17.39 -2.72 -27.66
C LYS A 21 -16.26 -2.33 -26.72
N GLY A 22 -15.17 -1.75 -27.24
CA GLY A 22 -14.04 -1.27 -26.43
C GLY A 22 -14.47 -0.17 -25.45
N VAL A 23 -15.27 0.78 -25.91
CA VAL A 23 -15.84 1.85 -25.09
C VAL A 23 -16.80 1.27 -24.04
N HIS A 24 -17.64 0.30 -24.39
CA HIS A 24 -18.56 -0.33 -23.44
C HIS A 24 -17.83 -1.13 -22.35
N VAL A 25 -16.77 -1.87 -22.69
CA VAL A 25 -15.95 -2.59 -21.71
C VAL A 25 -15.19 -1.62 -20.79
N ALA A 26 -14.64 -0.54 -21.35
CA ALA A 26 -14.00 0.50 -20.56
C ALA A 26 -15.02 1.18 -19.63
N TYR A 27 -16.18 1.56 -20.16
CA TYR A 27 -17.26 2.17 -19.38
C TYR A 27 -17.70 1.26 -18.23
N ASN A 28 -17.98 -0.03 -18.46
CA ASN A 28 -18.36 -0.96 -17.39
C ASN A 28 -17.24 -1.19 -16.36
N LYS A 29 -15.97 -1.04 -16.75
CA LYS A 29 -14.83 -1.16 -15.84
C LYS A 29 -14.65 0.06 -14.94
N TYR A 30 -14.99 1.25 -15.44
CA TYR A 30 -14.80 2.51 -14.72
C TYR A 30 -16.08 3.06 -14.08
N PHE A 31 -17.26 2.60 -14.52
CA PHE A 31 -18.59 2.97 -14.02
C PHE A 31 -19.50 1.72 -14.02
N PRO A 32 -19.30 0.77 -13.09
CA PRO A 32 -20.22 -0.35 -12.95
C PRO A 32 -21.62 0.18 -12.58
N ASN A 33 -22.63 -0.19 -13.37
CA ASN A 33 -24.02 0.12 -13.07
C ASN A 33 -24.39 -0.46 -11.69
N GLU A 34 -24.88 0.38 -10.78
CA GLU A 34 -25.28 0.02 -9.41
C GLU A 34 -26.48 -0.95 -9.32
N SER A 35 -26.96 -1.50 -10.43
CA SER A 35 -28.20 -2.30 -10.46
C SER A 35 -28.02 -3.83 -10.42
N ASP A 36 -26.80 -4.37 -10.62
CA ASP A 36 -26.60 -5.83 -10.71
C ASP A 36 -25.64 -6.43 -9.66
N ALA A 37 -25.29 -5.69 -8.61
CA ALA A 37 -24.46 -6.20 -7.51
C ALA A 37 -25.25 -6.36 -6.20
N SER A 38 -26.42 -7.01 -6.25
CA SER A 38 -27.03 -7.64 -5.09
C SER A 38 -26.33 -8.97 -4.77
N TYR A 39 -25.02 -8.93 -4.59
CA TYR A 39 -24.31 -9.95 -3.82
C TYR A 39 -24.08 -9.40 -2.43
N SER A 40 -24.92 -9.88 -1.51
CA SER A 40 -24.71 -9.82 -0.08
C SER A 40 -23.29 -10.29 0.24
N THR A 41 -22.37 -9.34 0.37
CA THR A 41 -21.15 -9.55 1.13
C THR A 41 -21.26 -8.60 2.29
N THR A 42 -21.93 -9.08 3.33
CA THR A 42 -21.66 -8.63 4.70
C THR A 42 -20.18 -8.97 4.96
N VAL A 43 -19.27 -8.17 4.41
CA VAL A 43 -17.88 -8.15 4.86
C VAL A 43 -17.97 -7.50 6.23
N SER A 44 -18.18 -8.36 7.22
CA SER A 44 -17.86 -8.08 8.62
C SER A 44 -16.52 -7.34 8.61
N ASN A 45 -16.54 -6.05 8.97
CA ASN A 45 -15.37 -5.24 9.24
C ASN A 45 -14.71 -5.74 10.54
N GLN A 46 -14.35 -7.02 10.58
CA GLN A 46 -13.42 -7.56 11.54
C GLN A 46 -12.05 -7.52 10.89
N PHE A 47 -11.32 -6.43 11.16
CA PHE A 47 -9.87 -6.43 11.17
C PHE A 47 -9.39 -7.62 12.01
N LYS A 48 -9.14 -8.77 11.38
CA LYS A 48 -8.48 -9.91 11.99
C LYS A 48 -7.02 -9.93 11.52
N LEU A 49 -6.17 -9.27 12.30
CA LEU A 49 -4.71 -9.44 12.19
C LEU A 49 -4.36 -10.80 12.80
N ASP A 50 -4.31 -11.83 11.95
CA ASP A 50 -3.90 -13.18 12.36
C ASP A 50 -2.36 -13.27 12.28
N PHE A 51 -1.71 -13.07 13.42
CA PHE A 51 -0.25 -13.20 13.55
C PHE A 51 0.11 -14.68 13.61
N LYS A 52 0.29 -15.32 12.45
CA LYS A 52 0.86 -16.67 12.40
C LYS A 52 2.30 -16.65 12.89
N GLU A 53 2.57 -17.55 13.84
CA GLU A 53 3.88 -17.82 14.44
C GLU A 53 4.91 -18.10 13.34
N ILE A 54 5.96 -17.27 13.31
CA ILE A 54 6.99 -17.30 12.28
C ILE A 54 7.98 -18.43 12.62
N SER A 55 8.11 -19.40 11.74
CA SER A 55 9.08 -20.49 11.85
C SER A 55 10.51 -19.94 11.86
N VAL A 56 11.23 -20.19 12.96
CA VAL A 56 12.66 -19.87 13.09
C VAL A 56 13.46 -20.86 12.22
N PRO A 57 14.29 -20.40 11.28
CA PRO A 57 15.14 -21.31 10.49
C PRO A 57 16.20 -21.96 11.40
N LYS A 58 16.43 -23.27 11.18
CA LYS A 58 17.49 -24.03 11.88
C LYS A 58 18.88 -23.49 11.53
N ILE A 59 19.72 -23.37 12.55
CA ILE A 59 20.97 -22.61 12.56
C ILE A 59 22.16 -23.55 12.27
N ASP A 60 23.02 -23.18 11.31
CA ASP A 60 24.36 -23.74 11.14
C ASP A 60 25.39 -22.96 12.00
N GLU A 61 26.22 -23.68 12.75
CA GLU A 61 27.15 -23.16 13.78
C GLU A 61 28.32 -22.30 13.24
N LYS A 62 28.43 -22.06 11.94
CA LYS A 62 29.52 -21.25 11.33
C LYS A 62 29.15 -19.80 11.01
N SER A 63 27.94 -19.35 11.34
CA SER A 63 27.46 -18.00 11.02
C SER A 63 28.01 -16.94 11.98
N ASN A 64 28.64 -15.90 11.43
CA ASN A 64 29.05 -14.70 12.16
C ASN A 64 27.84 -14.11 12.91
N LYS A 65 27.94 -13.81 14.21
CA LYS A 65 26.81 -13.29 15.03
C LYS A 65 26.12 -12.06 14.41
N CYS A 66 26.84 -11.31 13.58
CA CYS A 66 26.35 -10.12 12.87
C CYS A 66 25.45 -10.44 11.67
N ASP A 67 25.66 -11.59 11.00
CA ASP A 67 24.86 -12.02 9.84
C ASP A 67 23.48 -12.53 10.27
N LEU A 68 23.37 -13.02 11.51
CA LEU A 68 22.15 -13.52 12.15
C LEU A 68 21.13 -12.43 12.54
N ILE A 69 21.50 -11.14 12.52
CA ILE A 69 20.60 -10.05 12.94
C ILE A 69 19.61 -9.74 11.81
N ALA A 70 18.73 -10.66 11.44
CA ALA A 70 17.69 -10.47 10.42
C ALA A 70 16.61 -9.48 10.90
N TYR A 71 16.20 -8.55 10.02
CA TYR A 71 15.02 -7.72 10.24
C TYR A 71 13.88 -8.30 9.43
N ASP A 72 12.74 -8.56 10.08
CA ASP A 72 11.52 -8.89 9.35
C ASP A 72 10.87 -7.60 8.84
N PHE A 73 10.95 -7.39 7.53
CA PHE A 73 10.41 -6.21 6.86
C PHE A 73 8.90 -6.28 6.67
N LYS A 74 8.24 -7.42 6.89
CA LYS A 74 6.83 -7.63 6.56
C LYS A 74 5.92 -6.59 7.22
N ASN A 75 6.01 -6.46 8.55
CA ASN A 75 5.19 -5.52 9.32
C ASN A 75 5.41 -4.07 8.86
N MET A 76 6.66 -3.71 8.59
CA MET A 76 7.02 -2.38 8.12
C MET A 76 6.41 -2.07 6.74
N LEU A 77 6.46 -3.02 5.81
CA LEU A 77 5.89 -2.85 4.47
C LEU A 77 4.36 -2.74 4.51
N GLU A 78 3.70 -3.56 5.32
CA GLU A 78 2.24 -3.49 5.53
C GLU A 78 1.82 -2.15 6.14
N LEU A 79 2.61 -1.60 7.07
CA LEU A 79 2.36 -0.28 7.65
C LEU A 79 2.56 0.84 6.63
N ILE A 80 3.57 0.77 5.77
CA ILE A 80 3.78 1.74 4.68
C ILE A 80 2.60 1.70 3.70
N GLU A 81 2.16 0.50 3.29
CA GLU A 81 1.00 0.35 2.42
C GLU A 81 -0.28 0.93 3.06
N SER A 82 -0.47 0.72 4.36
CA SER A 82 -1.58 1.31 5.11
C SER A 82 -1.53 2.84 5.13
N CYS A 83 -0.33 3.43 5.23
CA CYS A 83 -0.16 4.88 5.14
C CYS A 83 -0.52 5.42 3.75
N GLU A 84 -0.08 4.74 2.69
CA GLU A 84 -0.41 5.14 1.31
C GLU A 84 -1.91 5.06 1.03
N LYS A 85 -2.60 4.04 1.56
CA LYS A 85 -4.07 3.94 1.48
C LYS A 85 -4.76 5.12 2.17
N VAL A 86 -4.30 5.51 3.35
CA VAL A 86 -4.83 6.68 4.08
C VAL A 86 -4.64 7.95 3.26
N LYS A 87 -3.45 8.18 2.71
CA LYS A 87 -3.16 9.33 1.85
C LYS A 87 -4.05 9.36 0.61
N TYR A 88 -4.23 8.22 -0.04
CA TYR A 88 -5.10 8.10 -1.19
C TYR A 88 -6.56 8.42 -0.88
N LEU A 89 -7.07 7.92 0.25
CA LEU A 89 -8.43 8.22 0.71
C LEU A 89 -8.62 9.70 1.04
N GLU A 90 -7.65 10.36 1.66
CA GLU A 90 -7.71 11.81 1.91
C GLU A 90 -7.63 12.62 0.60
N TYR A 91 -6.81 12.19 -0.36
CA TYR A 91 -6.80 12.78 -1.71
C TYR A 91 -8.15 12.61 -2.43
N LEU A 92 -8.75 11.42 -2.35
CA LEU A 92 -10.08 11.16 -2.89
C LEU A 92 -11.14 12.03 -2.21
N ARG A 93 -11.04 12.23 -0.90
CA ARG A 93 -11.97 13.11 -0.17
C ARG A 93 -11.88 14.55 -0.65
N PHE A 94 -10.68 15.04 -0.92
CA PHE A 94 -10.48 16.37 -1.49
C PHE A 94 -11.02 16.47 -2.93
N SER A 95 -10.75 15.48 -3.76
CA SER A 95 -11.08 15.52 -5.19
C SER A 95 -12.53 15.13 -5.51
N ARG A 96 -13.11 14.23 -4.71
CA ARG A 96 -14.41 13.56 -4.90
C ARG A 96 -15.06 13.24 -3.54
N PRO A 97 -15.56 14.26 -2.81
CA PRO A 97 -16.02 14.10 -1.43
C PRO A 97 -17.21 13.13 -1.26
N LYS A 98 -17.97 12.85 -2.33
CA LYS A 98 -19.10 11.91 -2.29
C LYS A 98 -18.70 10.44 -2.46
N GLU A 99 -17.49 10.16 -2.93
CA GLU A 99 -16.97 8.80 -3.20
C GLU A 99 -16.02 8.30 -2.09
N ALA A 100 -15.61 9.16 -1.16
CA ALA A 100 -14.57 8.85 -0.19
C ALA A 100 -15.14 8.41 1.16
N SER A 101 -14.75 7.20 1.59
CA SER A 101 -15.00 6.72 2.96
C SER A 101 -14.25 7.59 3.97
N ASN A 102 -14.93 7.99 5.05
CA ASN A 102 -14.30 8.77 6.11
C ASN A 102 -13.37 7.87 6.96
N ILE A 103 -12.14 8.34 7.18
CA ILE A 103 -11.19 7.67 8.08
C ILE A 103 -11.43 8.15 9.50
N ASN A 104 -11.80 7.23 10.39
CA ASN A 104 -11.95 7.50 11.82
C ASN A 104 -10.62 8.00 12.44
N SER A 105 -10.70 9.01 13.30
CA SER A 105 -9.58 9.57 14.04
C SER A 105 -8.86 8.51 14.89
N GLU A 106 -9.60 7.54 15.45
CA GLU A 106 -9.04 6.44 16.23
C GLU A 106 -8.15 5.51 15.39
N THR A 107 -8.57 5.19 14.17
CA THR A 107 -7.79 4.39 13.21
C THR A 107 -6.51 5.12 12.83
N LEU A 108 -6.61 6.43 12.59
CA LEU A 108 -5.46 7.27 12.25
C LEU A 108 -4.45 7.35 13.40
N GLN A 109 -4.92 7.54 14.64
CA GLN A 109 -4.07 7.52 15.83
C GLN A 109 -3.42 6.15 16.06
N SER A 110 -4.14 5.06 15.82
CA SER A 110 -3.62 3.70 15.93
C SER A 110 -2.51 3.44 14.92
N LEU A 111 -2.68 3.89 13.68
CA LEU A 111 -1.64 3.82 12.65
C LEU A 111 -0.40 4.64 13.02
N VAL A 112 -0.57 5.86 13.56
CA VAL A 112 0.54 6.69 14.06
C VAL A 112 1.31 5.97 15.18
N LYS A 113 0.62 5.35 16.14
CA LYS A 113 1.24 4.58 17.22
C LYS A 113 2.01 3.37 16.67
N ALA A 114 1.43 2.63 15.74
CA ALA A 114 2.07 1.47 15.12
C ALA A 114 3.35 1.86 14.36
N MET A 115 3.29 2.94 13.58
CA MET A 115 4.44 3.50 12.87
C MET A 115 5.55 3.99 13.82
N HIS A 116 5.18 4.59 14.96
CA HIS A 116 6.14 4.99 16.00
C HIS A 116 6.83 3.79 16.66
N SER A 117 6.09 2.70 16.90
CA SER A 117 6.64 1.44 17.41
C SER A 117 7.64 0.84 16.42
N GLU A 118 7.27 0.76 15.14
CA GLU A 118 8.12 0.22 14.08
C GLU A 118 9.39 1.07 13.87
N LYS A 119 9.27 2.40 13.91
CA LYS A 119 10.41 3.32 13.91
C LYS A 119 11.41 3.00 15.02
N SER A 120 10.91 2.74 16.23
CA SER A 120 11.75 2.46 17.40
C SER A 120 12.46 1.12 17.26
N LYS A 121 11.76 0.08 16.78
CA LYS A 121 12.35 -1.23 16.48
C LYS A 121 13.45 -1.13 15.43
N LEU A 122 13.19 -0.44 14.32
CA LEU A 122 14.16 -0.26 13.25
C LEU A 122 15.40 0.52 13.70
N LYS A 123 15.22 1.57 14.52
CA LYS A 123 16.35 2.30 15.12
C LYS A 123 17.21 1.41 16.01
N LYS A 124 16.59 0.59 16.86
CA LYS A 124 17.30 -0.38 17.71
C LYS A 124 18.09 -1.37 16.85
N HIS A 125 17.46 -1.95 15.84
CA HIS A 125 18.11 -2.89 14.93
C HIS A 125 19.31 -2.27 14.18
N ILE A 126 19.19 -1.02 13.74
CA ILE A 126 20.30 -0.26 13.15
C ILE A 126 21.45 -0.07 14.15
N ALA A 127 21.13 0.22 15.42
CA ALA A 127 22.14 0.37 16.47
C ALA A 127 22.85 -0.96 16.76
N ASP A 128 22.11 -2.07 16.79
CA ASP A 128 22.65 -3.43 16.99
C ASP A 128 23.58 -3.85 15.86
N ILE A 129 23.25 -3.52 14.60
CA ILE A 129 24.15 -3.77 13.46
C ILE A 129 25.42 -2.91 13.56
N LYS A 130 25.29 -1.64 13.97
CA LYS A 130 26.45 -0.75 14.11
C LYS A 130 27.39 -1.17 15.24
N SER A 131 26.85 -1.64 16.37
CA SER A 131 27.67 -2.11 17.49
C SER A 131 28.45 -3.36 17.14
N CYS A 132 27.91 -4.18 16.24
CA CYS A 132 28.56 -5.35 15.65
C CYS A 132 29.65 -4.98 14.62
N SER A 133 29.51 -3.86 13.90
CA SER A 133 30.44 -3.43 12.85
C SER A 133 31.27 -2.22 13.28
N LYS A 134 32.13 -2.37 14.29
CA LYS A 134 32.90 -1.23 14.84
C LYS A 134 33.84 -0.56 13.82
N ASP A 135 34.31 -1.27 12.79
CA ASP A 135 35.37 -0.79 11.88
C ASP A 135 35.12 -1.01 10.38
N SER A 136 33.91 -1.39 9.95
CA SER A 136 33.64 -1.65 8.52
C SER A 136 32.85 -0.52 7.84
N ILE A 137 33.16 -0.25 6.57
CA ILE A 137 32.36 0.58 5.64
C ILE A 137 30.86 0.25 5.80
N PRO A 138 29.95 1.24 5.79
CA PRO A 138 28.51 0.99 5.97
C PRO A 138 28.03 -0.05 4.97
N SER A 139 27.66 -1.24 5.48
CA SER A 139 27.16 -2.32 4.64
C SER A 139 25.94 -1.84 3.84
N LYS A 140 25.76 -2.38 2.62
CA LYS A 140 24.58 -2.09 1.77
C LYS A 140 23.28 -2.25 2.58
N ARG A 141 23.24 -3.24 3.46
CA ARG A 141 22.17 -3.51 4.44
C ARG A 141 21.90 -2.31 5.36
N LEU A 142 22.92 -1.72 5.96
CA LEU A 142 22.78 -0.55 6.83
C LEU A 142 22.24 0.68 6.08
N LYS A 143 22.64 0.87 4.82
CA LYS A 143 22.09 1.93 3.95
C LYS A 143 20.61 1.70 3.67
N SER A 144 20.20 0.48 3.32
CA SER A 144 18.79 0.13 3.11
C SER A 144 17.93 0.34 4.35
N LEU A 145 18.41 -0.07 5.53
CA LEU A 145 17.68 0.14 6.79
C LEU A 145 17.51 1.64 7.12
N LYS A 146 18.54 2.46 6.87
CA LYS A 146 18.44 3.92 7.01
C LYS A 146 17.44 4.54 6.02
N TYR A 147 17.39 4.02 4.79
CA TYR A 147 16.40 4.44 3.81
C TYR A 147 14.97 4.15 4.30
N TYR A 148 14.70 2.92 4.76
CA TYR A 148 13.39 2.58 5.29
C TYR A 148 13.01 3.36 6.54
N LEU A 149 13.99 3.64 7.42
CA LEU A 149 13.76 4.53 8.55
C LEU A 149 13.29 5.91 8.09
N ARG A 150 13.89 6.45 7.03
CA ARG A 150 13.48 7.73 6.45
C ARG A 150 12.06 7.67 5.87
N VAL A 151 11.70 6.57 5.20
CA VAL A 151 10.33 6.36 4.68
C VAL A 151 9.31 6.34 5.81
N ILE A 152 9.59 5.67 6.93
CA ILE A 152 8.72 5.67 8.11
C ILE A 152 8.58 7.09 8.69
N GLU A 153 9.68 7.85 8.75
CA GLU A 153 9.67 9.21 9.27
C GLU A 153 8.82 10.18 8.44
N ILE A 154 8.90 10.08 7.12
CA ILE A 154 8.08 10.88 6.19
C ILE A 154 6.60 10.53 6.40
N ASN A 155 6.25 9.24 6.36
CA ASN A 155 4.87 8.81 6.58
C ASN A 155 4.32 9.24 7.95
N LEU A 156 5.13 9.18 9.01
CA LEU A 156 4.73 9.70 10.33
C LEU A 156 4.46 11.20 10.33
N GLN A 157 5.25 11.98 9.58
CA GLN A 157 5.02 13.42 9.46
C GLN A 157 3.70 13.70 8.73
N ASP A 158 3.45 13.01 7.62
CA ASP A 158 2.22 13.14 6.84
C ASP A 158 0.99 12.79 7.69
N LEU A 159 1.02 11.65 8.39
CA LEU A 159 -0.08 11.22 9.26
C LEU A 159 -0.35 12.20 10.40
N LYS A 160 0.69 12.81 10.99
CA LYS A 160 0.50 13.83 12.03
C LYS A 160 -0.16 15.09 11.49
N GLY A 161 0.18 15.50 10.26
CA GLY A 161 -0.51 16.59 9.57
C GLY A 161 -1.99 16.29 9.41
N LEU A 162 -2.33 15.06 8.98
CA LEU A 162 -3.72 14.61 8.82
C LEU A 162 -4.50 14.54 10.14
N VAL A 163 -3.86 14.11 11.23
CA VAL A 163 -4.48 14.11 12.56
C VAL A 163 -4.79 15.54 12.99
N ALA A 164 -3.81 16.45 12.86
CA ALA A 164 -3.96 17.84 13.27
C ALA A 164 -5.08 18.57 12.49
N SER A 165 -5.21 18.29 11.19
CA SER A 165 -6.30 18.86 10.38
C SER A 165 -7.68 18.35 10.76
N LYS A 166 -7.80 17.16 11.36
CA LYS A 166 -9.11 16.60 11.79
C LYS A 166 -9.50 16.98 13.21
N SER A 167 -8.58 17.46 14.03
CA SER A 167 -8.86 17.93 15.40
C SER A 167 -9.21 19.42 15.49
N GLY A 168 -9.19 20.14 14.36
CA GLY A 168 -9.50 21.58 14.28
C GLY A 168 -10.92 21.89 13.79
N ASP A 169 -11.72 20.87 13.51
CA ASP A 169 -13.18 20.94 13.26
C ASP A 169 -13.94 20.49 14.52
#